data_AF-A0A1F7L075-F1
#
_entry.id   AF-A0A1F7L075-F1
#
_cell.length_a   1.000
_cell.length_b   1.000
_cell.length_c   1.000
_cell.angle_alpha   90.00
_cell.angle_beta   90.00
_cell.angle_gamma   90.00
#
_symmetry.space_group_name_H-M   'P 1'
#
loop_
_entity.id
_entity.type
_entity.pdbx_description
1 polymer ?
#
loop_
_entity_poly.entity_id
_entity_poly.type
_entity_poly.pdbx_seq_one_letter_code
_entity_poly.pdbx_strand_id
1 'polypeptide(L)'
;MKTTLSLSEKIYKTMLELYPFRYKDEFGQEMIQLFQDMYHDAKNTDNDMEVINLWMRIIPDYFISLTKEHLSHLRGGDYYMHKKFDMLGLFFWVVAGIAVFPVVLFISVNLVGILGLGSTEDESVLLWLIFIPLLLISLIGSQWLVLRKYTDRAKDWLINTASAWVVMIASTFVIIGLLFRNLTITEPQSLMFIQAIQAIVYGGILGWFQKKALHGYANAWLLIPANIIGVALIFTSIGESISSTIDMMLVGSFPALFTGIALLFVLSKKPVHSSKQGVMA
;
A
#
# COMPACT_ATOMS: atom_id res chain seq x y z
N MET A 1 29.23 -20.66 -21.89
CA MET A 1 27.89 -21.29 -21.99
C MET A 1 26.84 -20.21 -22.04
N LYS A 2 25.95 -20.21 -23.04
CA LYS A 2 24.84 -19.24 -23.13
C LYS A 2 23.70 -19.74 -22.25
N THR A 3 23.65 -19.30 -21.00
CA THR A 3 22.53 -19.57 -20.10
C THR A 3 21.32 -18.79 -20.58
N THR A 4 20.29 -19.49 -21.03
CA THR A 4 18.94 -18.92 -21.18
C THR A 4 18.47 -18.47 -19.79
N LEU A 5 18.62 -17.17 -19.51
CA LEU A 5 18.12 -16.55 -18.29
C LEU A 5 16.62 -16.85 -18.13
N SER A 6 16.27 -17.47 -17.00
CA SER A 6 14.87 -17.70 -16.62
C SER A 6 14.12 -16.35 -16.53
N LEU A 7 12.80 -16.36 -16.74
CA LEU A 7 11.97 -15.14 -16.66
C LEU A 7 12.16 -14.45 -15.29
N SER A 8 12.22 -15.25 -14.21
CA SER A 8 12.42 -14.79 -12.84
C SER A 8 13.74 -14.03 -12.65
N GLU A 9 14.84 -14.54 -13.20
CA GLU A 9 16.15 -13.87 -13.11
C GLU A 9 16.17 -12.54 -13.87
N LYS A 10 15.47 -12.43 -14.99
CA LYS A 10 15.34 -11.16 -15.73
C LYS A 10 14.57 -10.12 -14.92
N ILE A 11 13.48 -10.54 -14.28
CA ILE A 11 12.68 -9.67 -13.41
C ILE A 11 13.55 -9.18 -12.24
N TYR A 12 14.26 -10.10 -11.57
CA TYR A 12 15.12 -9.74 -10.44
C TYR A 12 16.28 -8.80 -10.83
N LYS A 13 16.92 -9.03 -11.98
CA LYS A 13 17.94 -8.11 -12.52
C LYS A 13 17.37 -6.71 -12.78
N THR A 14 16.18 -6.64 -13.37
CA THR A 14 15.50 -5.35 -13.61
C THR A 14 15.19 -4.64 -12.29
N MET A 15 14.80 -5.38 -11.25
CA MET A 15 14.62 -4.83 -9.92
C MET A 15 15.94 -4.29 -9.33
N LEU A 16 17.06 -4.98 -9.54
CA LEU A 16 18.37 -4.49 -9.08
C LEU A 16 18.82 -3.18 -9.73
N GLU A 17 18.35 -2.87 -10.94
CA GLU A 17 18.67 -1.60 -11.60
C GLU A 17 18.10 -0.37 -10.87
N LEU A 18 17.06 -0.55 -10.05
CA LEU A 18 16.47 0.53 -9.23
C LEU A 18 17.31 0.88 -8.00
N TYR A 19 18.26 0.03 -7.59
CA TYR A 19 19.13 0.34 -6.46
C TYR A 19 20.12 1.48 -6.77
N PRO A 20 20.51 2.28 -5.76
CA PRO A 20 21.57 3.29 -5.92
C PRO A 20 22.86 2.66 -6.44
N PHE A 21 23.55 3.37 -7.35
CA PHE A 21 24.73 2.87 -8.06
C PHE A 21 25.79 2.27 -7.12
N ARG A 22 26.08 2.94 -6.00
CA ARG A 22 27.09 2.50 -5.02
C ARG A 22 26.76 1.14 -4.40
N TYR A 23 25.50 0.90 -4.05
CA TYR A 23 25.06 -0.36 -3.46
C TYR A 23 25.07 -1.50 -4.48
N LYS A 24 24.74 -1.18 -5.74
CA LYS A 24 24.79 -2.12 -6.85
C LYS A 24 26.22 -2.55 -7.19
N ASP A 25 27.18 -1.63 -7.12
CA ASP A 25 28.60 -1.91 -7.39
C ASP A 25 29.19 -2.84 -6.32
N GLU A 26 28.80 -2.66 -5.06
CA GLU A 26 29.35 -3.40 -3.93
C GLU A 26 28.68 -4.74 -3.65
N PHE A 27 27.35 -4.85 -3.85
CA PHE A 27 26.58 -6.05 -3.46
C PHE A 27 25.76 -6.67 -4.60
N GLY A 28 25.77 -6.07 -5.78
CA GLY A 28 24.87 -6.44 -6.87
C GLY A 28 25.11 -7.85 -7.40
N GLN A 29 26.37 -8.33 -7.41
CA GLN A 29 26.68 -9.68 -7.88
C GLN A 29 26.28 -10.75 -6.86
N GLU A 30 26.54 -10.49 -5.59
CA GLU A 30 26.21 -11.37 -4.47
C GLU A 30 24.70 -11.55 -4.34
N MET A 31 23.92 -10.46 -4.50
CA MET A 31 22.46 -10.54 -4.49
C MET A 31 21.90 -11.38 -5.65
N ILE A 32 22.49 -11.28 -6.84
CA ILE A 32 22.07 -12.10 -7.99
C ILE A 32 22.39 -13.58 -7.74
N GLN A 33 23.58 -13.89 -7.21
CA GLN A 33 23.95 -15.26 -6.88
C GLN A 33 23.01 -15.86 -5.83
N LEU A 34 22.76 -15.12 -4.75
CA LEU A 34 21.83 -15.56 -3.70
C LEU A 34 20.42 -15.81 -4.25
N PHE A 35 19.92 -14.95 -5.14
CA PHE A 35 18.64 -15.16 -5.80
C PHE A 35 18.63 -16.42 -6.66
N GLN A 36 19.69 -16.66 -7.42
CA GLN A 36 19.81 -17.83 -8.29
C GLN A 36 19.85 -19.13 -7.49
N ASP A 37 20.56 -19.14 -6.37
CA ASP A 37 20.63 -20.27 -5.45
C ASP A 37 19.25 -20.56 -4.85
N MET A 38 18.59 -19.55 -4.28
CA MET A 38 17.24 -19.71 -3.72
C MET A 38 16.20 -20.12 -4.77
N TYR A 39 16.32 -19.62 -6.00
CA TYR A 39 15.42 -19.98 -7.10
C TYR A 39 15.65 -21.41 -7.59
N HIS A 40 16.90 -21.88 -7.64
CA HIS A 40 17.20 -23.28 -7.97
C HIS A 40 16.66 -24.22 -6.90
N ASP A 41 16.84 -23.89 -5.62
CA ASP A 41 16.30 -24.69 -4.52
C ASP A 41 14.77 -24.77 -4.59
N ALA A 42 14.08 -23.64 -4.73
CA ALA A 42 12.62 -23.61 -4.83
C ALA A 42 12.06 -24.30 -6.09
N LYS A 43 12.82 -24.36 -7.17
CA LYS A 43 12.44 -25.03 -8.42
C LYS A 43 12.71 -26.55 -8.39
N ASN A 44 13.71 -26.97 -7.60
CA ASN A 44 14.04 -28.39 -7.46
C ASN A 44 13.08 -29.12 -6.52
N THR A 45 12.27 -28.39 -5.75
CA THR A 45 11.14 -28.96 -5.04
C THR A 45 9.97 -29.20 -6.01
N ASP A 46 9.28 -30.33 -5.85
CA ASP A 46 8.17 -30.78 -6.72
C ASP A 46 6.86 -29.94 -6.53
N ASN A 47 6.98 -28.71 -6.00
CA ASN A 47 5.87 -27.87 -5.59
C ASN A 47 6.02 -26.44 -6.12
N ASP A 48 5.25 -26.10 -7.16
CA ASP A 48 5.22 -24.77 -7.78
C ASP A 48 4.88 -23.64 -6.79
N MET A 49 4.24 -23.94 -5.65
CA MET A 49 3.96 -22.95 -4.61
C MET A 49 5.21 -22.42 -3.91
N GLU A 50 6.33 -23.16 -3.94
CA GLU A 50 7.57 -22.69 -3.31
C GLU A 50 8.19 -21.50 -4.05
N VAL A 51 8.05 -21.46 -5.38
CA VAL A 51 8.46 -20.31 -6.18
C VAL A 51 7.61 -19.08 -5.85
N ILE A 52 6.29 -19.27 -5.66
CA ILE A 52 5.39 -18.18 -5.26
C ILE A 52 5.74 -17.68 -3.85
N ASN A 53 5.96 -18.58 -2.90
CA ASN A 53 6.38 -18.24 -1.54
C ASN A 53 7.73 -17.50 -1.50
N LEU A 54 8.67 -17.92 -2.36
CA LEU A 54 9.95 -17.24 -2.54
C LEU A 54 9.74 -15.79 -2.97
N TRP A 55 8.89 -15.55 -3.98
CA TRP A 55 8.55 -14.18 -4.42
C TRP A 55 7.84 -13.37 -3.34
N MET A 56 6.92 -13.99 -2.59
CA MET A 56 6.23 -13.35 -1.46
C MET A 56 7.18 -12.93 -0.33
N ARG A 57 8.34 -13.58 -0.19
CA ARG A 57 9.38 -13.21 0.77
C ARG A 57 10.35 -12.16 0.21
N ILE A 58 10.77 -12.34 -1.04
CA ILE A 58 11.76 -11.46 -1.69
C ILE A 58 11.20 -10.08 -1.94
N ILE A 59 9.95 -9.97 -2.41
CA ILE A 59 9.37 -8.68 -2.79
C ILE A 59 9.32 -7.71 -1.60
N PRO A 60 8.79 -8.08 -0.42
CA PRO A 60 8.82 -7.22 0.76
C PRO A 60 10.24 -6.85 1.20
N ASP A 61 11.14 -7.84 1.30
CA ASP A 61 12.52 -7.61 1.73
C ASP A 61 13.28 -6.69 0.77
N TYR A 62 13.02 -6.84 -0.54
CA TYR A 62 13.54 -5.96 -1.57
C TYR A 62 13.04 -4.54 -1.40
N PHE A 63 11.73 -4.31 -1.19
CA PHE A 63 11.20 -2.97 -0.99
C PHE A 63 11.74 -2.32 0.29
N ILE A 64 11.91 -3.11 1.37
CA ILE A 64 12.52 -2.64 2.63
C ILE A 64 13.98 -2.21 2.40
N SER A 65 14.75 -3.05 1.72
CA SER A 65 16.18 -2.78 1.47
C SER A 65 16.37 -1.64 0.48
N LEU A 66 15.57 -1.58 -0.58
CA LEU A 66 15.57 -0.50 -1.55
C LEU A 66 15.24 0.84 -0.90
N THR A 67 14.16 0.91 -0.10
CA THR A 67 13.78 2.14 0.59
C THR A 67 14.86 2.55 1.59
N LYS A 68 15.40 1.62 2.38
CA LYS A 68 16.50 1.87 3.31
C LYS A 68 17.71 2.50 2.61
N GLU A 69 18.16 1.94 1.49
CA GLU A 69 19.35 2.42 0.79
C GLU A 69 19.11 3.69 -0.04
N HIS A 70 17.92 3.88 -0.60
CA HIS A 70 17.58 5.17 -1.21
C HIS A 70 17.53 6.28 -0.16
N LEU A 71 16.98 6.00 1.03
CA LEU A 71 16.96 6.97 2.14
C LEU A 71 18.36 7.23 2.71
N SER A 72 19.25 6.23 2.75
CA SER A 72 20.64 6.39 3.20
C SER A 72 21.42 7.29 2.23
N HIS A 73 21.26 7.05 0.92
CA HIS A 73 21.90 7.83 -0.13
C HIS A 73 21.39 9.28 -0.20
N LEU A 74 20.07 9.50 -0.03
CA LEU A 74 19.48 10.84 -0.03
C LEU A 74 19.84 11.68 1.21
N ARG A 75 20.34 11.06 2.30
CA ARG A 75 20.65 11.75 3.57
C ARG A 75 22.13 12.03 3.83
N GLY A 76 23.03 11.67 2.91
CA GLY A 76 24.42 12.13 2.95
C GLY A 76 25.26 11.54 4.08
N GLY A 77 25.23 10.21 4.26
CA GLY A 77 26.22 9.48 5.07
C GLY A 77 25.87 9.29 6.55
N ASP A 78 26.17 8.08 7.02
CA ASP A 78 26.13 7.38 8.32
C ASP A 78 25.78 8.04 9.67
N TYR A 79 25.53 9.34 9.80
CA TYR A 79 25.52 10.00 11.12
C TYR A 79 24.19 10.06 11.89
N TYR A 80 23.13 9.35 11.47
CA TYR A 80 21.85 9.36 12.19
C TYR A 80 21.18 7.99 12.23
N MET A 81 21.81 6.99 12.85
CA MET A 81 21.19 5.68 13.10
C MET A 81 20.12 5.70 14.21
N HIS A 82 20.08 6.69 15.11
CA HIS A 82 19.16 6.69 16.27
C HIS A 82 17.72 7.17 15.99
N LYS A 83 17.43 7.82 14.86
CA LYS A 83 16.05 8.14 14.43
C LYS A 83 15.44 7.11 13.45
N LYS A 84 16.21 6.09 13.05
CA LYS A 84 15.84 5.16 11.97
C LYS A 84 14.77 4.15 12.36
N PHE A 85 14.61 3.84 13.65
CA PHE A 85 13.61 2.87 14.11
C PHE A 85 12.18 3.41 14.12
N ASP A 86 11.98 4.72 14.28
CA ASP A 86 10.63 5.29 14.37
C ASP A 86 9.94 5.27 12.98
N MET A 87 10.68 5.44 11.88
CA MET A 87 10.12 5.49 10.52
C MET A 87 9.76 4.10 9.96
N LEU A 88 10.57 3.09 10.28
CA LEU A 88 10.25 1.69 10.01
C LEU A 88 9.10 1.22 10.92
N GLY A 89 9.12 1.64 12.19
CA GLY A 89 8.01 1.48 13.12
C GLY A 89 6.72 2.10 12.57
N LEU A 90 6.76 3.29 11.95
CA LEU A 90 5.63 3.92 11.28
C LEU A 90 5.07 3.04 10.15
N PHE A 91 5.95 2.48 9.30
CA PHE A 91 5.53 1.59 8.23
C PHE A 91 4.85 0.33 8.77
N PHE A 92 5.50 -0.36 9.72
CA PHE A 92 4.94 -1.56 10.34
C PHE A 92 3.70 -1.27 11.17
N TRP A 93 3.55 -0.10 11.79
CA TRP A 93 2.38 0.22 12.59
C TRP A 93 1.19 0.65 11.75
N VAL A 94 1.41 1.31 10.60
CA VAL A 94 0.34 1.56 9.61
C VAL A 94 -0.10 0.26 8.95
N VAL A 95 0.85 -0.58 8.54
CA VAL A 95 0.55 -1.89 7.93
C VAL A 95 -0.08 -2.83 8.95
N ALA A 96 0.44 -2.93 10.17
CA ALA A 96 -0.14 -3.75 11.23
C ALA A 96 -1.49 -3.19 11.70
N GLY A 97 -1.65 -1.87 11.84
CA GLY A 97 -2.94 -1.27 12.18
C GLY A 97 -4.02 -1.57 11.15
N ILE A 98 -3.64 -1.71 9.88
CA ILE A 98 -4.58 -1.95 8.77
C ILE A 98 -4.72 -3.45 8.47
N ALA A 99 -3.74 -4.29 8.79
CA ALA A 99 -3.80 -5.75 8.60
C ALA A 99 -4.34 -6.48 9.83
N VAL A 100 -3.91 -6.12 11.05
CA VAL A 100 -4.36 -6.73 12.31
C VAL A 100 -5.83 -6.39 12.57
N PHE A 101 -6.30 -5.22 12.17
CA PHE A 101 -7.66 -4.79 12.46
C PHE A 101 -8.74 -5.61 11.73
N PRO A 102 -8.64 -5.91 10.42
CA PRO A 102 -9.51 -6.89 9.76
C PRO A 102 -9.45 -8.29 10.38
N VAL A 103 -8.28 -8.72 10.89
CA VAL A 103 -8.16 -10.00 11.62
C VAL A 103 -9.02 -9.94 12.89
N VAL A 104 -8.88 -8.88 13.67
CA VAL A 104 -9.64 -8.69 14.93
C VAL A 104 -11.14 -8.58 14.64
N LEU A 105 -11.54 -7.85 13.59
CA LEU A 105 -12.93 -7.73 13.16
C LEU A 105 -13.49 -9.08 12.74
N PHE A 106 -12.73 -9.86 11.95
CA PHE A 106 -13.11 -11.21 11.56
C PHE A 106 -13.28 -12.13 12.78
N ILE A 107 -12.31 -12.16 13.69
CA ILE A 107 -12.40 -12.94 14.93
C ILE A 107 -13.64 -12.52 15.70
N SER A 108 -13.93 -11.22 15.79
CA SER A 108 -15.10 -10.71 16.51
C SER A 108 -16.41 -11.14 15.86
N VAL A 109 -16.56 -11.03 14.55
CA VAL A 109 -17.76 -11.45 13.80
C VAL A 109 -17.98 -12.96 13.92
N ASN A 110 -16.93 -13.75 13.76
CA ASN A 110 -17.03 -15.21 13.86
C ASN A 110 -17.28 -15.66 15.30
N LEU A 111 -16.68 -15.00 16.29
CA LEU A 111 -16.91 -15.29 17.70
C LEU A 111 -18.37 -15.03 18.07
N VAL A 112 -18.99 -13.96 17.58
CA VAL A 112 -20.42 -13.68 17.79
C VAL A 112 -21.29 -14.76 17.17
N GLY A 113 -20.96 -15.22 15.95
CA GLY A 113 -21.65 -16.34 15.30
C GLY A 113 -21.52 -17.66 16.07
N ILE A 114 -20.32 -17.98 16.56
CA ILE A 114 -20.03 -19.20 17.34
C ILE A 114 -20.74 -19.17 18.70
N LEU A 115 -20.82 -18.01 19.34
CA LEU A 115 -21.51 -17.85 20.64
C LEU A 115 -23.04 -17.92 20.51
N GLY A 116 -23.59 -18.06 19.31
CA GLY A 116 -25.03 -18.15 19.09
C GLY A 116 -25.77 -16.85 19.39
N LEU A 117 -25.06 -15.72 19.44
CA LEU A 117 -25.58 -14.38 19.70
C LEU A 117 -26.02 -13.66 18.41
N GLY A 118 -26.16 -14.39 17.31
CA GLY A 118 -26.27 -13.85 15.95
C GLY A 118 -26.96 -14.82 15.01
N SER A 119 -28.22 -15.18 15.25
CA SER A 119 -28.98 -16.09 14.35
C SER A 119 -30.00 -15.36 13.47
N THR A 120 -30.14 -14.05 13.62
CA THR A 120 -31.06 -13.23 12.81
C THR A 120 -30.26 -12.30 11.91
N GLU A 121 -30.67 -12.17 10.64
CA GLU A 121 -30.03 -11.29 9.66
C GLU A 121 -29.89 -9.85 10.20
N ASP A 122 -30.80 -9.43 11.09
CA ASP A 122 -30.83 -8.12 11.74
C ASP A 122 -29.66 -7.86 12.71
N GLU A 123 -29.16 -8.88 13.42
CA GLU A 123 -28.04 -8.72 14.37
C GLU A 123 -26.71 -8.44 13.64
N SER A 124 -26.56 -8.96 12.41
CA SER A 124 -25.38 -8.70 11.59
C SER A 124 -25.28 -7.22 11.19
N VAL A 125 -26.41 -6.57 10.86
CA VAL A 125 -26.47 -5.16 10.46
C VAL A 125 -26.07 -4.26 11.63
N LEU A 126 -26.54 -4.57 12.84
CA LEU A 126 -26.25 -3.80 14.05
C LEU A 126 -24.77 -3.88 14.40
N LEU A 127 -24.14 -5.05 14.25
CA LEU A 127 -22.69 -5.21 14.40
C LEU A 127 -21.95 -4.35 13.37
N TRP A 128 -22.31 -4.39 12.09
CA TRP A 128 -21.69 -3.53 11.07
C TRP A 128 -21.81 -2.04 11.38
N LEU A 129 -22.97 -1.59 11.88
CA LEU A 129 -23.21 -0.20 12.29
C LEU A 129 -22.32 0.25 13.46
N ILE A 130 -21.89 -0.65 14.34
CA ILE A 130 -20.97 -0.34 15.44
C ILE A 130 -19.51 -0.47 15.01
N PHE A 131 -19.17 -1.53 14.26
CA PHE A 131 -17.80 -1.84 13.86
C PHE A 131 -17.25 -0.85 12.84
N ILE A 132 -18.04 -0.40 11.86
CA ILE A 132 -17.58 0.53 10.83
C ILE A 132 -17.13 1.88 11.44
N PRO A 133 -17.91 2.55 12.31
CA PRO A 133 -17.47 3.76 12.99
C PRO A 133 -16.21 3.54 13.84
N LEU A 134 -16.15 2.44 14.60
CA LEU A 134 -14.96 2.11 15.40
C LEU A 134 -13.72 1.91 14.53
N LEU A 135 -13.87 1.26 13.38
CA LEU A 135 -12.82 1.08 12.38
C LEU A 135 -12.34 2.43 11.86
N LEU A 136 -13.27 3.29 11.45
CA LEU A 136 -12.94 4.62 10.93
C LEU A 136 -12.23 5.47 11.99
N ILE A 137 -12.69 5.45 13.24
CA ILE A 137 -12.05 6.16 14.36
C ILE A 137 -10.64 5.63 14.61
N SER A 138 -10.47 4.31 14.64
CA SER A 138 -9.17 3.65 14.81
C SER A 138 -8.20 4.01 13.68
N LEU A 139 -8.66 3.99 12.43
CA LEU A 139 -7.85 4.27 11.25
C LEU A 139 -7.47 5.76 11.16
N ILE A 140 -8.41 6.66 11.44
CA ILE A 140 -8.16 8.11 11.50
C ILE A 140 -7.22 8.44 12.66
N GLY A 141 -7.47 7.88 13.84
CA GLY A 141 -6.65 8.09 15.04
C GLY A 141 -5.22 7.57 14.83
N SER A 142 -5.07 6.38 14.27
CA SER A 142 -3.77 5.77 14.00
C SER A 142 -2.96 6.60 13.00
N GLN A 143 -3.55 6.97 11.86
CA GLN A 143 -2.90 7.83 10.87
C GLN A 143 -2.49 9.18 11.44
N TRP A 144 -3.34 9.80 12.27
CA TRP A 144 -3.03 11.08 12.90
C TRP A 144 -1.88 11.00 13.90
N LEU A 145 -1.92 10.02 14.82
CA LEU A 145 -0.89 9.82 15.85
C LEU A 145 0.48 9.59 15.23
N VAL A 146 0.50 8.90 14.08
CA VAL A 146 1.68 8.62 13.29
C VAL A 146 2.14 9.89 12.58
N LEU A 147 1.31 10.51 11.74
CA LEU A 147 1.71 11.65 10.91
C LEU A 147 2.11 12.88 11.73
N ARG A 148 1.46 13.14 12.87
CA ARG A 148 1.81 14.30 13.72
C ARG A 148 3.23 14.25 14.25
N LYS A 149 3.88 13.08 14.28
CA LYS A 149 5.30 12.94 14.65
C LYS A 149 6.25 13.42 13.54
N TYR A 150 5.80 13.43 12.28
CA TYR A 150 6.65 13.69 11.10
C TYR A 150 6.26 14.95 10.32
N THR A 151 5.02 15.42 10.48
CA THR A 151 4.53 16.61 9.79
C THR A 151 3.47 17.33 10.63
N ASP A 152 3.56 18.66 10.64
CA ASP A 152 2.54 19.51 11.26
C ASP A 152 1.22 19.49 10.46
N ARG A 153 1.24 18.93 9.24
CA ARG A 153 0.10 18.82 8.33
C ARG A 153 -0.74 17.57 8.52
N ALA A 154 -0.57 16.85 9.62
CA ALA A 154 -1.32 15.64 9.91
C ALA A 154 -2.85 15.86 9.92
N LYS A 155 -3.31 17.04 10.38
CA LYS A 155 -4.73 17.41 10.34
C LYS A 155 -5.23 17.59 8.91
N ASP A 156 -4.48 18.33 8.09
CA ASP A 156 -4.81 18.54 6.68
C ASP A 156 -4.86 17.21 5.91
N TRP A 157 -3.94 16.29 6.23
CA TRP A 157 -3.92 14.94 5.67
C TRP A 157 -5.23 14.20 5.90
N LEU A 158 -5.70 14.16 7.15
CA LEU A 158 -6.95 13.48 7.50
C LEU A 158 -8.16 14.12 6.81
N ILE A 159 -8.26 15.45 6.84
CA ILE A 159 -9.39 16.17 6.24
C ILE A 159 -9.45 15.91 4.73
N ASN A 160 -8.31 15.99 4.05
CA ASN A 160 -8.26 15.74 2.60
C ASN A 160 -8.51 14.26 2.27
N THR A 161 -7.99 13.33 3.07
CA THR A 161 -8.25 11.88 2.88
C THR A 161 -9.73 11.57 3.05
N ALA A 162 -10.39 12.08 4.10
CA ALA A 162 -11.83 11.92 4.31
C ALA A 162 -12.64 12.57 3.18
N SER A 163 -12.25 13.76 2.73
CA SER A 163 -12.89 14.44 1.58
C SER A 163 -12.77 13.61 0.30
N ALA A 164 -11.63 12.97 0.07
CA ALA A 164 -11.44 12.08 -1.07
C ALA A 164 -12.41 10.90 -1.04
N TRP A 165 -12.63 10.27 0.12
CA TRP A 165 -13.61 9.19 0.27
C TRP A 165 -15.03 9.62 -0.08
N VAL A 166 -15.46 10.80 0.37
CA VAL A 166 -16.79 11.33 0.02
C VAL A 166 -16.92 11.53 -1.50
N VAL A 167 -15.88 12.10 -2.15
CA VAL A 167 -15.87 12.30 -3.60
C VAL A 167 -15.85 10.97 -4.35
N MET A 168 -15.09 9.98 -3.88
CA MET A 168 -15.07 8.64 -4.48
C MET A 168 -16.45 7.99 -4.41
N ILE A 169 -17.10 8.01 -3.24
CA ILE A 169 -18.48 7.47 -3.07
C ILE A 169 -19.45 8.15 -4.04
N ALA A 170 -19.42 9.49 -4.12
CA ALA A 170 -20.26 10.22 -5.06
C ALA A 170 -19.96 9.84 -6.53
N SER A 171 -18.69 9.67 -6.88
CA SER A 171 -18.28 9.27 -8.22
C SER A 171 -18.72 7.85 -8.57
N THR A 172 -18.80 6.94 -7.60
CA THR A 172 -19.34 5.59 -7.80
C THR A 172 -20.77 5.65 -8.33
N PHE A 173 -21.64 6.46 -7.70
CA PHE A 173 -23.03 6.59 -8.13
C PHE A 173 -23.15 7.18 -9.54
N VAL A 174 -22.30 8.16 -9.87
CA VAL A 174 -22.25 8.75 -11.23
C VAL A 174 -21.80 7.73 -12.26
N ILE A 175 -20.72 7.00 -11.98
CA ILE A 175 -20.18 5.96 -12.88
C ILE A 175 -21.24 4.87 -13.10
N ILE A 176 -21.83 4.35 -12.02
CA ILE A 176 -22.92 3.37 -12.08
C ILE A 176 -24.07 3.89 -12.96
N GLY A 177 -24.57 5.11 -12.69
CA GLY A 177 -25.67 5.69 -13.46
C GLY A 177 -25.37 5.88 -14.95
N LEU A 178 -24.14 6.28 -15.29
CA LEU A 178 -23.70 6.42 -16.69
C LEU A 178 -23.55 5.08 -17.39
N LEU A 179 -23.00 4.07 -16.69
CA LEU A 179 -22.81 2.72 -17.23
C LEU A 179 -24.15 2.02 -17.47
N PHE A 180 -25.07 2.05 -16.49
CA PHE A 180 -26.42 1.46 -16.61
C PHE A 180 -27.23 2.07 -17.75
N ARG A 181 -26.97 3.33 -18.12
CA ARG A 181 -27.69 3.99 -19.21
C ARG A 181 -27.26 3.50 -20.60
N ASN A 182 -25.99 3.13 -20.78
CA ASN A 182 -25.39 2.95 -22.10
C ASN A 182 -24.84 1.54 -22.38
N LEU A 183 -24.62 0.71 -21.36
CA LEU A 183 -23.99 -0.60 -21.51
C LEU A 183 -24.93 -1.68 -21.00
N THR A 184 -25.38 -2.56 -21.90
CA THR A 184 -25.79 -3.91 -21.52
C THR A 184 -24.54 -4.66 -21.05
N ILE A 185 -24.27 -4.62 -19.75
CA ILE A 185 -23.14 -5.30 -19.10
C ILE A 185 -23.42 -6.81 -19.16
N THR A 186 -23.11 -7.44 -20.29
CA THR A 186 -23.24 -8.90 -20.45
C THR A 186 -21.91 -9.58 -20.70
N GLU A 187 -20.86 -8.84 -21.06
CA GLU A 187 -19.54 -9.41 -21.36
C GLU A 187 -18.53 -9.23 -20.22
N PRO A 188 -17.85 -10.29 -19.75
CA PRO A 188 -16.84 -10.23 -18.69
C PRO A 188 -15.70 -9.24 -18.96
N GLN A 189 -15.33 -9.03 -20.23
CA GLN A 189 -14.27 -8.08 -20.61
C GLN A 189 -14.64 -6.64 -20.23
N SER A 190 -15.92 -6.27 -20.33
CA SER A 190 -16.39 -4.93 -19.96
C SER A 190 -16.19 -4.64 -18.47
N LEU A 191 -16.29 -5.66 -17.63
CA LEU A 191 -16.11 -5.54 -16.18
C LEU A 191 -14.66 -5.18 -15.81
N MET A 192 -13.66 -5.82 -16.45
CA MET A 192 -12.25 -5.50 -16.24
C MET A 192 -11.92 -4.06 -16.63
N PHE A 193 -12.47 -3.57 -17.75
CA PHE A 193 -12.29 -2.17 -18.16
C PHE A 193 -12.92 -1.19 -17.17
N ILE A 194 -14.13 -1.49 -16.67
CA ILE A 194 -14.80 -0.67 -15.66
C ILE A 194 -13.98 -0.60 -14.38
N GLN A 195 -13.48 -1.75 -13.89
CA GLN A 195 -12.63 -1.82 -12.71
C GLN A 195 -11.31 -1.05 -12.89
N ALA A 196 -10.66 -1.15 -14.05
CA ALA A 196 -9.45 -0.39 -14.35
C ALA A 196 -9.71 1.13 -14.35
N ILE A 197 -10.82 1.58 -14.94
CA ILE A 197 -11.22 2.99 -14.91
C ILE A 197 -11.51 3.43 -13.47
N GLN A 198 -12.25 2.64 -12.69
CA GLN A 198 -12.51 2.93 -11.28
C GLN A 198 -11.22 3.02 -10.47
N ALA A 199 -10.25 2.12 -10.70
CA ALA A 199 -8.96 2.17 -10.03
C ALA A 199 -8.20 3.48 -10.29
N ILE A 200 -8.15 3.91 -11.56
CA ILE A 200 -7.51 5.16 -11.96
C ILE A 200 -8.23 6.35 -11.34
N VAL A 201 -9.56 6.38 -11.38
CA VAL A 201 -10.37 7.48 -10.85
C VAL A 201 -10.23 7.57 -9.33
N TYR A 202 -10.45 6.47 -8.61
CA TYR A 202 -10.41 6.43 -7.15
C TYR A 202 -9.00 6.67 -6.62
N GLY A 203 -8.00 5.95 -7.14
CA GLY A 203 -6.61 6.15 -6.75
C GLY A 203 -6.11 7.55 -7.10
N GLY A 204 -6.53 8.10 -8.24
CA GLY A 204 -6.23 9.46 -8.67
C GLY A 204 -6.83 10.52 -7.75
N ILE A 205 -8.12 10.41 -7.40
CA ILE A 205 -8.80 11.30 -6.45
C ILE A 205 -8.07 11.25 -5.10
N LEU A 206 -7.89 10.05 -4.53
CA LEU A 206 -7.27 9.87 -3.23
C LEU A 206 -5.86 10.46 -3.17
N GLY A 207 -5.02 10.11 -4.15
CA GLY A 207 -3.64 10.61 -4.22
C GLY A 207 -3.57 12.11 -4.47
N TRP A 208 -4.50 12.70 -5.24
CA TRP A 208 -4.53 14.14 -5.47
C TRP A 208 -4.86 14.94 -4.20
N PHE A 209 -5.86 14.49 -3.44
CA PHE A 209 -6.22 15.09 -2.14
C PHE A 209 -5.07 14.95 -1.12
N GLN A 210 -4.46 13.77 -1.03
CA GLN A 210 -3.31 13.54 -0.16
C GLN A 210 -2.09 14.38 -0.56
N LYS A 211 -1.80 14.52 -1.86
CA LYS A 211 -0.78 15.45 -2.39
C LYS A 211 -1.08 16.89 -1.97
N LYS A 212 -2.35 17.32 -2.05
CA LYS A 212 -2.77 18.67 -1.65
C LYS A 212 -2.52 18.92 -0.17
N ALA A 213 -2.80 17.93 0.70
CA ALA A 213 -2.50 18.02 2.12
C ALA A 213 -1.01 18.22 2.40
N LEU A 214 -0.15 17.54 1.65
CA LEU A 214 1.31 17.66 1.76
C LEU A 214 1.91 18.68 0.78
N HIS A 215 1.19 19.77 0.50
CA HIS A 215 1.72 20.85 -0.33
C HIS A 215 3.05 21.39 0.24
N GLY A 216 4.06 21.60 -0.60
CA GLY A 216 5.39 22.03 -0.18
C GLY A 216 6.39 20.88 0.09
N TYR A 217 5.94 19.63 0.07
CA TYR A 217 6.84 18.46 -0.03
C TYR A 217 7.08 18.13 -1.50
N ALA A 218 8.35 18.14 -1.92
CA ALA A 218 8.73 18.02 -3.34
C ALA A 218 8.23 16.74 -4.02
N ASN A 219 8.15 15.64 -3.27
CA ASN A 219 7.79 14.32 -3.78
C ASN A 219 6.32 13.95 -3.54
N ALA A 220 5.48 14.86 -3.03
CA ALA A 220 4.07 14.57 -2.69
C ALA A 220 3.26 14.04 -3.89
N TRP A 221 3.71 14.27 -5.12
CA TRP A 221 3.08 13.74 -6.33
C TRP A 221 3.12 12.22 -6.43
N LEU A 222 4.09 11.53 -5.78
CA LEU A 222 4.20 10.07 -5.77
C LEU A 222 2.99 9.37 -5.14
N LEU A 223 2.21 10.09 -4.34
CA LEU A 223 0.97 9.59 -3.75
C LEU A 223 -0.09 9.26 -4.81
N ILE A 224 -0.09 9.92 -5.97
CA ILE A 224 -1.04 9.64 -7.04
C ILE A 224 -0.82 8.25 -7.63
N PRO A 225 0.34 7.92 -8.23
CA PRO A 225 0.56 6.59 -8.78
C PRO A 225 0.51 5.49 -7.70
N ALA A 226 0.96 5.77 -6.48
CA ALA A 226 0.90 4.81 -5.37
C ALA A 226 -0.55 4.41 -5.04
N ASN A 227 -1.47 5.37 -4.95
CA ASN A 227 -2.88 5.06 -4.70
C ASN A 227 -3.56 4.41 -5.91
N ILE A 228 -3.21 4.79 -7.15
CA ILE A 228 -3.74 4.12 -8.36
C ILE A 228 -3.35 2.64 -8.35
N ILE A 229 -2.08 2.32 -8.08
CA ILE A 229 -1.60 0.94 -8.00
C ILE A 229 -2.28 0.21 -6.84
N GLY A 230 -2.34 0.83 -5.66
CA GLY A 230 -2.99 0.24 -4.50
C GLY A 230 -4.45 -0.11 -4.75
N VAL A 231 -5.22 0.79 -5.38
CA VAL A 231 -6.63 0.54 -5.72
C VAL A 231 -6.80 -0.44 -6.87
N ALA A 232 -5.92 -0.40 -7.88
CA ALA A 232 -5.96 -1.40 -8.96
C ALA A 232 -5.78 -2.81 -8.40
N LEU A 233 -4.86 -3.00 -7.45
CA LEU A 233 -4.65 -4.28 -6.79
C LEU A 233 -5.88 -4.75 -6.02
N ILE A 234 -6.60 -3.84 -5.36
CA ILE A 234 -7.90 -4.18 -4.74
C ILE A 234 -8.81 -4.83 -5.77
N PHE A 235 -9.04 -4.17 -6.90
CA PHE A 235 -9.98 -4.66 -7.91
C PHE A 235 -9.52 -5.94 -8.60
N THR A 236 -8.20 -6.15 -8.74
CA THR A 236 -7.69 -7.42 -9.28
C THR A 236 -7.74 -8.57 -8.27
N SER A 237 -7.68 -8.27 -6.98
CA SER A 237 -7.71 -9.28 -5.91
C SER A 237 -9.13 -9.65 -5.50
N ILE A 238 -10.06 -8.69 -5.55
CA ILE A 238 -11.49 -8.96 -5.45
C ILE A 238 -11.93 -9.56 -6.80
N GLY A 239 -11.93 -10.88 -6.92
CA GLY A 239 -12.55 -11.56 -8.05
C GLY A 239 -14.08 -11.36 -8.11
N GLU A 240 -14.81 -12.26 -8.76
CA GLU A 240 -16.28 -12.16 -8.88
C GLU A 240 -17.04 -12.22 -7.54
N SER A 241 -16.38 -12.62 -6.43
CA SER A 241 -16.99 -12.57 -5.10
C SER A 241 -15.98 -12.15 -4.04
N ILE A 242 -16.36 -11.17 -3.20
CA ILE A 242 -15.73 -10.95 -1.89
C ILE A 242 -16.28 -12.03 -0.96
N SER A 243 -15.87 -13.27 -1.15
CA SER A 243 -16.33 -14.38 -0.30
C SER A 243 -15.32 -14.73 0.77
N SER A 244 -14.06 -14.34 0.62
CA SER A 244 -13.02 -14.68 1.58
C SER A 244 -12.60 -13.48 2.43
N THR A 245 -12.28 -13.79 3.70
CA THR A 245 -11.66 -12.87 4.66
C THR A 245 -10.36 -12.26 4.13
N ILE A 246 -9.64 -13.04 3.33
CA ILE A 246 -8.38 -12.63 2.71
C ILE A 246 -8.65 -11.49 1.73
N ASP A 247 -9.74 -11.53 0.95
CA ASP A 247 -10.08 -10.46 0.02
C ASP A 247 -10.32 -9.15 0.77
N MET A 248 -11.09 -9.17 1.87
CA MET A 248 -11.35 -7.99 2.72
C MET A 248 -10.07 -7.42 3.36
N MET A 249 -9.15 -8.28 3.78
CA MET A 249 -7.83 -7.87 4.28
C MET A 249 -7.00 -7.19 3.19
N LEU A 250 -6.99 -7.76 1.99
CA LEU A 250 -6.26 -7.23 0.84
C LEU A 250 -6.83 -5.88 0.40
N VAL A 251 -8.16 -5.67 0.49
CA VAL A 251 -8.80 -4.38 0.19
C VAL A 251 -8.19 -3.23 1.00
N GLY A 252 -8.05 -3.40 2.31
CA GLY A 252 -7.52 -2.35 3.17
C GLY A 252 -6.00 -2.19 3.08
N SER A 253 -5.28 -3.31 2.95
CA SER A 253 -3.83 -3.35 3.11
C SER A 253 -3.06 -2.83 1.88
N PHE A 254 -3.55 -3.03 0.66
CA PHE A 254 -2.82 -2.55 -0.53
C PHE A 254 -2.70 -1.03 -0.61
N PRO A 255 -3.78 -0.22 -0.58
CA PRO A 255 -3.64 1.24 -0.63
C PRO A 255 -2.78 1.78 0.52
N ALA A 256 -2.92 1.18 1.71
CA ALA A 256 -2.15 1.54 2.88
C ALA A 256 -0.65 1.30 2.70
N LEU A 257 -0.28 0.13 2.19
CA LEU A 257 1.11 -0.24 1.94
C LEU A 257 1.75 0.69 0.92
N PHE A 258 1.11 0.90 -0.24
CA PHE A 258 1.64 1.78 -1.28
C PHE A 258 1.68 3.24 -0.85
N THR A 259 0.65 3.72 -0.15
CA THR A 259 0.64 5.08 0.44
C THR A 259 1.73 5.23 1.49
N GLY A 260 1.94 4.21 2.33
CA GLY A 260 3.01 4.19 3.34
C GLY A 260 4.40 4.27 2.71
N ILE A 261 4.67 3.47 1.69
CA ILE A 261 5.92 3.53 0.91
C ILE A 261 6.10 4.93 0.31
N ALA A 262 5.08 5.48 -0.35
CA ALA A 262 5.14 6.81 -0.92
C ALA A 262 5.40 7.88 0.16
N LEU A 263 4.76 7.79 1.33
CA LEU A 263 4.99 8.69 2.46
C LEU A 263 6.43 8.64 2.97
N LEU A 264 7.10 7.48 2.97
CA LEU A 264 8.52 7.40 3.31
C LEU A 264 9.36 8.27 2.38
N PHE A 265 9.12 8.20 1.07
CA PHE A 265 9.80 9.04 0.09
C PHE A 265 9.43 10.52 0.22
N VAL A 266 8.16 10.83 0.48
CA VAL A 266 7.67 12.21 0.66
C VAL A 266 8.30 12.87 1.88
N LEU A 267 8.30 12.17 3.02
CA LEU A 267 8.76 12.69 4.31
C LEU A 267 10.28 12.58 4.50
N SER A 268 10.99 11.84 3.63
CA SER A 268 12.45 11.76 3.66
C SER A 268 13.14 13.10 3.39
N LYS A 269 12.51 13.98 2.59
CA LYS A 269 13.03 15.31 2.23
C LYS A 269 12.36 16.40 3.10
N LYS A 270 13.17 17.32 3.62
CA LYS A 270 12.65 18.49 4.35
C LYS A 270 11.73 19.33 3.44
N PRO A 271 10.68 19.96 3.99
CA PRO A 271 9.82 20.85 3.22
C PRO A 271 10.62 22.04 2.67
N VAL A 272 10.36 22.42 1.42
CA VAL A 272 11.16 23.40 0.65
C VAL A 272 11.22 24.78 1.33
N HIS A 273 10.24 25.13 2.14
CA HIS A 273 10.16 26.43 2.82
C HIS A 273 10.95 26.53 4.12
N SER A 274 11.45 25.42 4.67
CA SER A 274 12.22 25.44 5.93
C SER A 274 13.63 26.02 5.80
N SER A 275 14.16 26.21 4.58
CA SER A 275 15.54 26.70 4.38
C SER A 275 15.67 28.23 4.42
N LYS A 276 14.58 28.98 4.30
CA LYS A 276 14.64 30.45 4.21
C LYS A 276 14.66 31.18 5.55
N GLN A 277 14.38 30.51 6.66
CA GLN A 277 14.39 31.14 8.00
C GLN A 277 15.75 31.12 8.71
N GLY A 278 16.79 30.52 8.11
CA GLY A 278 18.11 30.37 8.75
C GLY A 278 19.19 31.37 8.34
N VAL A 279 18.89 32.40 7.53
CA VAL A 279 19.91 33.33 6.97
C VAL A 279 19.73 34.78 7.48
N MET A 280 18.98 34.98 8.57
CA MET A 280 18.82 36.29 9.21
C MET A 280 19.15 36.26 10.71
N ALA A 281 20.16 35.49 11.10
CA ALA A 281 20.75 35.52 12.45
C ALA A 281 22.25 35.68 12.34
#